data_AF-A0A9D5JYI6-F1
#
_entry.id   AF-A0A9D5JYI6-F1
#
_cell.length_a   1.000
_cell.length_b   1.000
_cell.length_c   1.000
_cell.angle_alpha   90.00
_cell.angle_beta   90.00
_cell.angle_gamma   90.00
#
_symmetry.space_group_name_H-M   'P 1'
#
loop_
_entity.id
_entity.type
_entity.pdbx_description
1 polymer ?
#
loop_
_entity_poly.entity_id
_entity_poly.type
_entity_poly.pdbx_seq_one_letter_code
_entity_poly.pdbx_strand_id
1 'polypeptide(L)'
;MHPEAPCYHPLLRLATAVELIHSASLIHDDVLDNARFRREQLSLNEKYGNKISVLTGDMLFLQGFSLLINLDLEWRLKQEVFQIMCDTTQKMCFGEMYQHNILKEHRRANLKEYLTIIEYKTATLMSVCCQFGSLLASSDRGISQHLAHFGLNFGLAFQLADDVHDQDALLSQEVNLHAATNEYIVKAKHTLQSVNGHPMTTHLMALCDLITQA
;
A
#
# COMPACT_ATOMS: atom_id res chain seq x y z
N MET A 1 -21.75 -29.26 -15.97
CA MET A 1 -20.49 -28.85 -15.32
C MET A 1 -19.46 -28.65 -16.41
N HIS A 2 -19.13 -27.40 -16.73
CA HIS A 2 -17.94 -27.10 -17.54
C HIS A 2 -16.79 -26.80 -16.57
N PRO A 3 -15.65 -27.50 -16.68
CA PRO A 3 -14.39 -27.08 -16.07
C PRO A 3 -13.76 -25.98 -16.95
N GLU A 4 -12.87 -25.14 -16.39
CA GLU A 4 -11.95 -24.24 -17.11
C GLU A 4 -12.28 -22.73 -17.26
N ALA A 5 -12.63 -22.06 -16.15
CA ALA A 5 -12.17 -20.69 -15.90
C ALA A 5 -12.02 -20.46 -14.37
N PRO A 6 -10.89 -19.93 -13.86
CA PRO A 6 -10.76 -19.65 -12.43
C PRO A 6 -11.79 -18.61 -12.00
N CYS A 7 -12.41 -18.83 -10.85
CA CYS A 7 -13.36 -17.90 -10.23
C CYS A 7 -12.61 -16.63 -9.76
N TYR A 8 -12.29 -15.71 -10.67
CA TYR A 8 -11.61 -14.43 -10.37
C TYR A 8 -12.51 -13.41 -9.65
N HIS A 9 -13.80 -13.72 -9.47
CA HIS A 9 -14.77 -12.78 -8.92
C HIS A 9 -14.47 -12.31 -7.48
N PRO A 10 -14.08 -13.18 -6.52
CA PRO A 10 -13.72 -12.72 -5.18
C PRO A 10 -12.41 -11.92 -5.13
N LEU A 11 -11.40 -12.32 -5.91
CA LEU A 11 -10.11 -11.61 -5.96
C LEU A 11 -10.26 -10.22 -6.59
N LEU A 12 -11.02 -10.10 -7.67
CA LEU A 12 -11.32 -8.81 -8.30
C LEU A 12 -12.10 -7.89 -7.37
N ARG A 13 -13.09 -8.43 -6.63
CA ARG A 13 -13.85 -7.64 -5.64
C ARG A 13 -12.99 -7.22 -4.45
N LEU A 14 -12.07 -8.08 -4.01
CA LEU A 14 -11.09 -7.72 -2.99
C LEU A 14 -10.16 -6.61 -3.47
N ALA A 15 -9.56 -6.75 -4.66
CA ALA A 15 -8.73 -5.71 -5.25
C ALA A 15 -9.50 -4.38 -5.41
N THR A 16 -10.77 -4.44 -5.84
CA THR A 16 -11.64 -3.27 -5.93
C THR A 16 -11.85 -2.63 -4.55
N ALA A 17 -12.08 -3.43 -3.51
CA ALA A 17 -12.25 -2.92 -2.15
C ALA A 17 -10.98 -2.21 -1.65
N VAL A 18 -9.81 -2.80 -1.89
CA VAL A 18 -8.51 -2.21 -1.54
C VAL A 18 -8.29 -0.90 -2.30
N GLU A 19 -8.59 -0.86 -3.60
CA GLU A 19 -8.41 0.35 -4.42
C GLU A 19 -9.38 1.48 -4.03
N LEU A 20 -10.61 1.16 -3.61
CA LEU A 20 -11.54 2.16 -3.06
C LEU A 20 -11.01 2.76 -1.76
N ILE A 21 -10.45 1.94 -0.88
CA ILE A 21 -9.83 2.38 0.39
C ILE A 21 -8.59 3.24 0.11
N HIS A 22 -7.75 2.84 -0.84
CA HIS A 22 -6.61 3.64 -1.29
C HIS A 22 -7.05 4.97 -1.90
N SER A 23 -8.04 4.96 -2.79
CA SER A 23 -8.57 6.17 -3.41
C SER A 23 -9.18 7.11 -2.37
N ALA A 24 -9.82 6.58 -1.34
CA ALA A 24 -10.32 7.36 -0.22
C ALA A 24 -9.19 8.08 0.53
N SER A 25 -8.09 7.39 0.80
CA SER A 25 -6.93 8.00 1.48
C SER A 25 -6.34 9.14 0.63
N LEU A 26 -6.18 8.95 -0.68
CA LEU A 26 -5.67 10.01 -1.57
C LEU A 26 -6.54 11.27 -1.58
N ILE A 27 -7.87 11.11 -1.57
CA ILE A 27 -8.80 12.25 -1.51
C ILE A 27 -8.69 13.00 -0.18
N HIS A 28 -8.50 12.28 0.93
CA HIS A 28 -8.30 12.88 2.24
C HIS A 28 -6.93 13.56 2.33
N ASP A 29 -5.87 12.93 1.83
CA ASP A 29 -4.52 13.49 1.76
C ASP A 29 -4.51 14.79 0.96
N ASP A 30 -5.18 14.84 -0.20
CA ASP A 30 -5.31 16.07 -1.00
C ASP A 30 -5.92 17.24 -0.21
N VAL A 31 -6.87 16.95 0.70
CA VAL A 31 -7.46 17.96 1.59
C VAL A 31 -6.49 18.37 2.70
N LEU A 32 -5.80 17.42 3.32
CA LEU A 32 -4.86 17.67 4.42
C LEU A 32 -3.66 18.48 3.94
N ASP A 33 -3.13 18.16 2.76
CA ASP A 33 -1.96 18.78 2.16
C ASP A 33 -2.29 20.05 1.37
N ASN A 34 -3.57 20.41 1.24
CA ASN A 34 -4.05 21.49 0.36
C ASN A 34 -3.55 21.32 -1.09
N ALA A 35 -3.51 20.09 -1.58
CA ALA A 35 -3.06 19.77 -2.93
C ALA A 35 -4.01 20.41 -3.95
N ARG A 36 -3.45 21.08 -4.97
CA ARG A 36 -4.21 21.65 -6.09
C ARG A 36 -4.38 20.66 -7.24
N PHE A 37 -3.43 19.73 -7.38
CA PHE A 37 -3.39 18.78 -8.48
C PHE A 37 -3.09 17.36 -7.97
N ARG A 38 -3.69 16.38 -8.64
CA ARG A 38 -3.39 14.95 -8.49
C ARG A 38 -3.35 14.32 -9.88
N ARG A 39 -2.22 13.71 -10.25
CA ARG A 39 -1.99 13.10 -11.57
C ARG A 39 -2.35 14.06 -12.72
N GLU A 40 -1.80 15.28 -12.65
CA GLU A 40 -1.99 16.36 -13.63
C GLU A 40 -3.43 16.89 -13.77
N GLN A 41 -4.37 16.40 -12.97
CA GLN A 41 -5.75 16.87 -12.92
C GLN A 41 -5.98 17.67 -11.66
N LEU A 42 -6.98 18.57 -11.65
CA LEU A 42 -7.37 19.27 -10.43
C LEU A 42 -7.80 18.25 -9.37
N SER A 43 -7.29 18.41 -8.16
CA SER A 43 -7.72 17.62 -7.00
C SER A 43 -9.20 17.86 -6.70
N LEU A 44 -9.82 16.92 -5.99
CA LEU A 44 -11.24 17.00 -5.69
C LEU A 44 -11.58 18.22 -4.81
N ASN A 45 -10.68 18.57 -3.88
CA ASN A 45 -10.82 19.72 -3.00
C ASN A 45 -10.66 21.05 -3.73
N GLU A 46 -9.77 21.13 -4.73
CA GLU A 46 -9.66 22.32 -5.58
C GLU A 46 -10.93 22.50 -6.43
N LYS A 47 -11.51 21.40 -6.93
CA LYS A 47 -12.67 21.46 -7.83
C LYS A 47 -14.01 21.66 -7.12
N TYR A 48 -14.22 21.04 -5.96
CA TYR A 48 -15.52 20.98 -5.28
C TYR A 48 -15.47 21.41 -3.80
N GLY A 49 -14.29 21.77 -3.28
CA GLY A 49 -14.09 22.21 -1.91
C GLY A 49 -13.92 21.06 -0.90
N ASN A 50 -13.22 21.36 0.20
CA ASN A 50 -12.85 20.38 1.22
C ASN A 50 -14.05 19.60 1.77
N LYS A 51 -15.22 20.25 1.95
CA LYS A 51 -16.41 19.58 2.50
C LYS A 51 -16.89 18.42 1.64
N ILE A 52 -16.92 18.59 0.31
CA ILE A 52 -17.35 17.53 -0.60
C ILE A 52 -16.27 16.44 -0.68
N SER A 53 -15.00 16.82 -0.68
CA SER A 53 -13.90 15.87 -0.73
C SER A 53 -13.86 14.94 0.48
N VAL A 54 -13.99 15.47 1.69
CA VAL A 54 -14.01 14.66 2.93
C VAL A 54 -15.16 13.64 2.86
N LEU A 55 -16.37 14.08 2.54
CA LEU A 55 -17.54 13.20 2.42
C LEU A 55 -17.38 12.15 1.31
N THR A 56 -16.68 12.49 0.23
CA THR A 56 -16.39 11.53 -0.85
C THR A 56 -15.41 10.46 -0.39
N GLY A 57 -14.34 10.83 0.32
CA GLY A 57 -13.43 9.85 0.91
C GLY A 57 -14.13 8.96 1.94
N ASP A 58 -14.98 9.51 2.80
CA ASP A 58 -15.79 8.73 3.76
C ASP A 58 -16.67 7.71 3.05
N MET A 59 -17.34 8.13 1.96
CA MET A 59 -18.17 7.25 1.14
C MET A 59 -17.35 6.12 0.51
N LEU A 60 -16.16 6.40 -0.02
CA LEU A 60 -15.29 5.38 -0.63
C LEU A 60 -14.76 4.39 0.41
N PHE A 61 -14.37 4.85 1.61
CA PHE A 61 -14.04 3.94 2.72
C PHE A 61 -15.21 3.01 3.04
N LEU A 62 -16.41 3.56 3.22
CA LEU A 62 -17.62 2.77 3.52
C LEU A 62 -17.93 1.76 2.41
N GLN A 63 -17.77 2.15 1.14
CA GLN A 63 -17.96 1.23 0.00
C GLN A 63 -16.90 0.12 -0.02
N GLY A 64 -15.63 0.45 0.21
CA GLY A 64 -14.55 -0.52 0.29
C GLY A 64 -14.80 -1.56 1.39
N PHE A 65 -15.07 -1.12 2.62
CA PHE A 65 -15.38 -2.04 3.73
C PHE A 65 -16.68 -2.83 3.50
N SER A 66 -17.69 -2.22 2.88
CA SER A 66 -18.91 -2.93 2.47
C SER A 66 -18.62 -4.03 1.45
N LEU A 67 -17.70 -3.82 0.51
CA LEU A 67 -17.30 -4.88 -0.41
C LEU A 67 -16.60 -6.02 0.33
N LEU A 68 -15.72 -5.74 1.29
CA LEU A 68 -15.00 -6.76 2.07
C LEU A 68 -15.96 -7.72 2.81
N ILE A 69 -16.97 -7.19 3.51
CA ILE A 69 -17.93 -8.02 4.25
C ILE A 69 -18.86 -8.84 3.30
N ASN A 70 -19.06 -8.34 2.09
CA ASN A 70 -19.88 -8.97 1.05
C ASN A 70 -19.08 -9.84 0.06
N LEU A 71 -17.81 -10.15 0.38
CA LEU A 71 -17.03 -11.12 -0.38
C LEU A 71 -17.63 -12.52 -0.24
N ASP A 72 -17.63 -13.27 -1.33
CA ASP A 72 -18.07 -14.66 -1.36
C ASP A 72 -16.91 -15.57 -0.94
N LEU A 73 -16.63 -15.57 0.38
CA LEU A 73 -15.54 -16.30 1.02
C LEU A 73 -16.08 -17.03 2.26
N GLU A 74 -15.38 -18.10 2.66
CA GLU A 74 -15.62 -18.76 3.95
C GLU A 74 -15.52 -17.74 5.09
N TRP A 75 -16.35 -17.91 6.12
CA TRP A 75 -16.53 -16.95 7.19
C TRP A 75 -15.21 -16.58 7.90
N ARG A 76 -14.36 -17.54 8.26
CA ARG A 76 -13.09 -17.24 8.95
C ARG A 76 -12.13 -16.49 8.03
N LEU A 77 -12.01 -16.90 6.77
CA LEU A 77 -11.18 -16.20 5.80
C LEU A 77 -11.68 -14.75 5.57
N LYS A 78 -13.00 -14.55 5.48
CA LYS A 78 -13.60 -13.22 5.36
C LYS A 78 -13.28 -12.35 6.58
N GLN A 79 -13.41 -12.88 7.80
CA GLN A 79 -13.06 -12.16 9.02
C GLN A 79 -11.58 -11.77 9.05
N GLU A 80 -10.70 -12.68 8.63
CA GLU A 80 -9.27 -12.43 8.54
C GLU A 80 -8.94 -11.31 7.55
N VAL A 81 -9.48 -11.36 6.33
CA VAL A 81 -9.31 -10.30 5.31
C VAL A 81 -9.82 -8.95 5.83
N PHE A 82 -10.98 -8.95 6.47
CA PHE A 82 -11.56 -7.73 7.04
C PHE A 82 -10.67 -7.14 8.14
N GLN A 83 -10.18 -7.98 9.06
CA GLN A 83 -9.29 -7.55 10.14
C GLN A 83 -7.97 -6.99 9.59
N ILE A 84 -7.35 -7.67 8.63
CA ILE A 84 -6.12 -7.21 7.98
C ILE A 84 -6.32 -5.81 7.36
N MET A 85 -7.46 -5.58 6.70
CA MET A 85 -7.75 -4.25 6.13
C MET A 85 -8.04 -3.19 7.18
N CYS A 86 -8.71 -3.52 8.28
CA CYS A 86 -8.89 -2.60 9.41
C CYS A 86 -7.53 -2.18 10.00
N ASP A 87 -6.68 -3.16 10.31
CA ASP A 87 -5.35 -2.91 10.89
C ASP A 87 -4.47 -2.09 9.94
N THR A 88 -4.54 -2.39 8.64
CA THR A 88 -3.79 -1.66 7.60
C THR A 88 -4.26 -0.22 7.47
N THR A 89 -5.57 0.00 7.39
CA THR A 89 -6.14 1.34 7.30
C THR A 89 -5.82 2.16 8.55
N GLN A 90 -5.86 1.53 9.74
CA GLN A 90 -5.47 2.18 10.98
C GLN A 90 -3.99 2.58 10.99
N LYS A 91 -3.09 1.71 10.51
CA LYS A 91 -1.67 2.04 10.35
C LYS A 91 -1.46 3.19 9.38
N MET A 92 -2.14 3.21 8.23
CA MET A 92 -2.06 4.33 7.28
C MET A 92 -2.44 5.66 7.95
N CYS A 93 -3.56 5.69 8.70
CA CYS A 93 -3.95 6.86 9.47
C CYS A 93 -2.89 7.25 10.51
N PHE A 94 -2.29 6.29 11.23
CA PHE A 94 -1.21 6.58 12.16
C PHE A 94 0.04 7.12 11.48
N GLY A 95 0.39 6.63 10.28
CA GLY A 95 1.48 7.15 9.48
C GLY A 95 1.27 8.63 9.14
N GLU A 96 0.06 8.98 8.71
CA GLU A 96 -0.32 10.36 8.40
C GLU A 96 -0.28 11.27 9.62
N MET A 97 -0.90 10.83 10.73
CA MET A 97 -0.85 11.57 12.00
C MET A 97 0.59 11.74 12.51
N TYR A 98 1.44 10.73 12.32
CA TYR A 98 2.82 10.78 12.78
C TYR A 98 3.65 11.78 11.95
N GLN A 99 3.52 11.75 10.63
CA GLN A 99 4.09 12.77 9.74
C GLN A 99 3.63 14.18 10.12
N HIS A 100 2.32 14.37 10.32
CA HIS A 100 1.75 15.65 10.71
C HIS A 100 2.35 16.19 12.03
N ASN A 101 2.51 15.32 13.03
CA ASN A 101 3.09 15.72 14.32
C ASN A 101 4.56 16.18 14.18
N ILE A 102 5.37 15.50 13.36
CA ILE A 102 6.75 15.91 13.09
C ILE A 102 6.78 17.30 12.44
N LEU A 103 5.92 17.53 11.44
CA LEU A 103 5.85 18.81 10.73
C LEU A 103 5.39 19.96 11.64
N LYS A 104 4.44 19.68 12.55
CA LYS A 104 3.95 20.64 13.56
C LYS A 104 5.04 21.08 14.55
N GLU A 105 6.02 20.21 14.82
CA GLU A 105 7.20 20.54 15.63
C GLU A 105 8.25 21.37 14.86
N HIS A 106 7.97 21.75 13.61
CA HIS A 106 8.87 22.49 12.73
C HIS A 106 10.25 21.82 12.55
N ARG A 107 10.27 20.49 12.55
CA ARG A 107 11.48 19.70 12.32
C ARG A 107 11.28 18.67 11.21
N ARG A 108 12.38 18.07 10.79
CA ARG A 108 12.39 16.91 9.89
C ARG A 108 12.50 15.61 10.69
N ALA A 109 12.15 14.49 10.06
CA ALA A 109 12.23 13.17 10.68
C ALA A 109 13.67 12.65 10.66
N ASN A 110 14.09 11.92 11.69
CA ASN A 110 15.30 11.10 11.59
C ASN A 110 15.01 9.83 10.75
N LEU A 111 16.04 9.08 10.36
CA LEU A 111 15.88 7.91 9.49
C LEU A 111 14.86 6.89 10.02
N LYS A 112 14.84 6.62 11.33
CA LYS A 112 13.91 5.65 11.91
C LYS A 112 12.46 6.13 11.83
N GLU A 113 12.24 7.40 12.15
CA GLU A 113 10.91 8.02 12.08
C GLU A 113 10.41 8.07 10.64
N TYR A 114 11.27 8.47 9.71
CA TYR A 114 10.98 8.50 8.28
C TYR A 114 10.62 7.10 7.76
N LEU A 115 11.43 6.07 8.07
CA LEU A 115 11.12 4.69 7.69
C LEU A 115 9.77 4.23 8.27
N THR A 116 9.43 4.63 9.49
CA THR A 116 8.13 4.31 10.10
C THR A 116 6.98 4.97 9.35
N ILE A 117 7.14 6.23 8.93
CA ILE A 117 6.13 6.96 8.16
C ILE A 117 5.86 6.25 6.82
N ILE A 118 6.90 5.98 6.03
CA ILE A 118 6.73 5.35 4.71
C ILE A 118 6.30 3.88 4.83
N GLU A 119 6.65 3.20 5.93
CA GLU A 119 6.13 1.86 6.22
C GLU A 119 4.62 1.89 6.37
N TYR A 120 4.10 2.85 7.14
CA TYR A 120 2.69 2.94 7.47
C TYR A 120 1.85 3.50 6.33
N LYS A 121 2.31 4.58 5.68
CA LYS A 121 1.57 5.24 4.59
C LYS A 121 1.57 4.42 3.31
N THR A 122 2.68 3.75 2.98
CA THR A 122 2.87 3.11 1.66
C THR A 122 3.07 1.60 1.77
N ALA A 123 4.08 1.17 2.53
CA ALA A 123 4.54 -0.22 2.45
C ALA A 123 3.54 -1.25 3.02
N THR A 124 2.78 -0.87 4.06
CA THR A 124 1.80 -1.76 4.70
C THR A 124 0.68 -2.14 3.72
N LEU A 125 0.17 -1.19 2.93
CA LEU A 125 -0.87 -1.48 1.95
C LEU A 125 -0.35 -2.39 0.82
N MET A 126 0.86 -2.12 0.32
CA MET A 126 1.51 -2.99 -0.68
C MET A 126 1.78 -4.41 -0.15
N SER A 127 2.18 -4.53 1.12
CA SER A 127 2.35 -5.80 1.83
C SER A 127 1.06 -6.62 1.80
N VAL A 128 -0.07 -6.00 2.16
CA VAL A 128 -1.37 -6.67 2.18
C VAL A 128 -1.87 -7.03 0.78
N CYS A 129 -1.66 -6.18 -0.23
CA CYS A 129 -1.97 -6.53 -1.62
C CYS A 129 -1.27 -7.83 -2.06
N CYS A 130 0.02 -7.98 -1.74
CA CYS A 130 0.79 -9.18 -2.05
C CYS A 130 0.31 -10.40 -1.23
N GLN A 131 -0.01 -10.18 0.04
CA GLN A 131 -0.53 -11.21 0.95
C GLN A 131 -1.86 -11.79 0.42
N PHE A 132 -2.80 -10.92 0.06
CA PHE A 132 -4.17 -11.30 -0.34
C PHE A 132 -4.23 -12.15 -1.60
N GLY A 133 -3.36 -11.88 -2.58
CA GLY A 133 -3.30 -12.69 -3.80
C GLY A 133 -3.11 -14.18 -3.52
N SER A 134 -2.19 -14.51 -2.60
CA SER A 134 -1.98 -15.90 -2.17
C SER A 134 -2.97 -16.39 -1.14
N LEU A 135 -3.47 -15.53 -0.25
CA LEU A 135 -4.44 -15.89 0.78
C LEU A 135 -5.75 -16.43 0.18
N LEU A 136 -6.16 -15.89 -0.97
CA LEU A 136 -7.35 -16.33 -1.70
C LEU A 136 -7.07 -17.48 -2.68
N ALA A 137 -5.83 -17.62 -3.16
CA ALA A 137 -5.45 -18.60 -4.19
C ALA A 137 -4.85 -19.90 -3.63
N SER A 138 -4.29 -19.88 -2.42
CA SER A 138 -3.53 -20.98 -1.82
C SER A 138 -3.96 -21.23 -0.37
N SER A 139 -3.96 -22.50 0.05
CA SER A 139 -4.12 -22.88 1.45
C SER A 139 -2.82 -22.73 2.26
N ASP A 140 -1.68 -22.52 1.62
CA ASP A 140 -0.39 -22.39 2.30
C ASP A 140 -0.19 -20.98 2.88
N ARG A 141 -0.35 -20.89 4.20
CA ARG A 141 -0.14 -19.66 4.96
C ARG A 141 1.32 -19.18 4.95
N GLY A 142 2.27 -20.09 4.75
CA GLY A 142 3.68 -19.76 4.60
C GLY A 142 3.92 -18.88 3.37
N ILE A 143 3.36 -19.25 2.21
CA ILE A 143 3.47 -18.43 0.99
C ILE A 143 2.89 -17.03 1.23
N SER A 144 1.74 -16.94 1.90
CA SER A 144 1.08 -15.67 2.20
C SER A 144 1.94 -14.73 3.05
N GLN A 145 2.62 -15.26 4.07
CA GLN A 145 3.54 -14.48 4.90
C GLN A 145 4.78 -14.04 4.10
N HIS A 146 5.35 -14.90 3.26
CA HIS A 146 6.48 -14.53 2.41
C HIS A 146 6.12 -13.42 1.43
N LEU A 147 4.92 -13.47 0.83
CA LEU A 147 4.44 -12.40 -0.06
C LEU A 147 4.12 -11.11 0.70
N ALA A 148 3.62 -11.20 1.93
CA ALA A 148 3.46 -10.03 2.78
C ALA A 148 4.82 -9.35 3.04
N HIS A 149 5.85 -10.12 3.40
CA HIS A 149 7.21 -9.60 3.59
C HIS A 149 7.82 -9.04 2.31
N PHE A 150 7.55 -9.68 1.16
CA PHE A 150 7.93 -9.14 -0.14
C PHE A 150 7.32 -7.75 -0.34
N GLY A 151 5.99 -7.63 -0.23
CA GLY A 151 5.30 -6.37 -0.48
C GLY A 151 5.69 -5.26 0.49
N LEU A 152 6.03 -5.59 1.74
CA LEU A 152 6.55 -4.63 2.71
C LEU A 152 7.91 -4.07 2.28
N ASN A 153 8.87 -4.92 1.94
CA ASN A 153 10.19 -4.46 1.50
C ASN A 153 10.12 -3.75 0.14
N PHE A 154 9.29 -4.25 -0.77
CA PHE A 154 9.04 -3.61 -2.06
C PHE A 154 8.44 -2.21 -1.87
N GLY A 155 7.43 -2.06 -1.02
CA GLY A 155 6.80 -0.76 -0.78
C GLY A 155 7.71 0.25 -0.10
N LEU A 156 8.61 -0.20 0.78
CA LEU A 156 9.68 0.66 1.33
C LEU A 156 10.64 1.12 0.22
N ALA A 157 11.11 0.20 -0.62
CA ALA A 157 11.95 0.54 -1.76
C ALA A 157 11.24 1.48 -2.75
N PHE A 158 9.96 1.26 -3.01
CA PHE A 158 9.15 2.08 -3.90
C PHE A 158 9.10 3.54 -3.41
N GLN A 159 8.74 3.77 -2.14
CA GLN A 159 8.67 5.12 -1.61
C GLN A 159 10.06 5.77 -1.50
N LEU A 160 11.09 5.01 -1.16
CA LEU A 160 12.46 5.54 -1.13
C LEU A 160 12.94 6.00 -2.51
N ALA A 161 12.57 5.29 -3.58
CA ALA A 161 12.89 5.68 -4.95
C ALA A 161 12.08 6.91 -5.40
N ASP A 162 10.80 6.96 -5.05
CA ASP A 162 9.88 8.08 -5.30
C ASP A 162 10.43 9.38 -4.67
N ASP A 163 10.80 9.34 -3.39
CA ASP A 163 11.36 10.50 -2.67
C ASP A 163 12.75 10.93 -3.21
N VAL A 164 13.50 10.02 -3.84
CA VAL A 164 14.76 10.38 -4.56
C VAL A 164 14.45 11.16 -5.82
N HIS A 165 13.44 10.74 -6.59
CA HIS A 165 13.04 11.39 -7.82
C HIS A 165 12.49 12.80 -7.56
N ASP A 166 11.63 12.92 -6.54
CA ASP A 166 10.94 14.17 -6.20
C ASP A 166 11.75 15.10 -5.29
N GLN A 167 12.88 14.64 -4.75
CA GLN A 167 13.70 15.36 -3.77
C GLN A 167 12.92 15.79 -2.50
N ASP A 168 11.89 15.02 -2.13
CA ASP A 168 10.91 15.39 -1.10
C ASP A 168 11.08 14.61 0.22
N ALA A 169 12.21 13.92 0.40
CA ALA A 169 12.44 13.15 1.61
C ALA A 169 12.41 14.02 2.88
N LEU A 170 11.52 13.66 3.83
CA LEU A 170 11.35 14.34 5.12
C LEU A 170 12.50 14.04 6.11
N LEU A 171 13.75 14.10 5.67
CA LEU A 171 14.92 13.69 6.47
C LEU A 171 15.69 14.88 7.05
N SER A 172 16.05 14.77 8.33
CA SER A 172 16.87 15.75 9.06
C SER A 172 18.37 15.64 8.78
N GLN A 173 18.80 14.57 8.11
CA GLN A 173 20.21 14.26 7.83
C GLN A 173 20.34 13.78 6.38
N GLU A 174 21.51 14.00 5.77
CA GLU A 174 21.80 13.40 4.47
C GLU A 174 21.90 11.88 4.63
N VAL A 175 21.01 11.17 3.94
CA VAL A 175 21.02 9.72 3.84
C VAL A 175 21.16 9.37 2.36
N ASN A 176 21.98 8.37 2.06
CA ASN A 176 22.03 7.82 0.71
C ASN A 176 20.76 6.97 0.46
N LEU A 177 19.69 7.65 0.03
CA LEU A 177 18.39 7.03 -0.25
C LEU A 177 18.47 6.01 -1.40
N HIS A 178 19.38 6.20 -2.37
CA HIS A 178 19.61 5.21 -3.43
C HIS A 178 20.18 3.91 -2.86
N ALA A 179 21.13 4.00 -1.92
CA ALA A 179 21.65 2.83 -1.21
C ALA A 179 20.57 2.15 -0.36
N ALA A 180 19.74 2.92 0.34
CA ALA A 180 18.62 2.39 1.12
C ALA A 180 17.58 1.68 0.21
N THR A 181 17.25 2.27 -0.93
CA THR A 181 16.36 1.67 -1.95
C THR A 181 16.89 0.31 -2.37
N ASN A 182 18.17 0.22 -2.75
CA ASN A 182 18.81 -1.02 -3.16
C ASN A 182 18.81 -2.07 -2.04
N GLU A 183 19.03 -1.66 -0.79
CA GLU A 183 18.96 -2.57 0.37
C GLU A 183 17.58 -3.23 0.49
N TYR A 184 16.50 -2.43 0.38
CA TYR A 184 15.13 -2.95 0.47
C TYR A 184 14.73 -3.78 -0.75
N ILE A 185 15.22 -3.46 -1.95
CA ILE A 185 15.05 -4.32 -3.13
C ILE A 185 15.73 -5.68 -2.92
N VAL A 186 16.96 -5.71 -2.39
CA VAL A 186 17.65 -6.97 -2.08
C VAL A 186 16.87 -7.78 -1.05
N LYS A 187 16.37 -7.15 0.01
CA LYS A 187 15.49 -7.79 1.01
C LYS A 187 14.23 -8.36 0.34
N ALA A 188 13.55 -7.60 -0.52
CA ALA A 188 12.38 -8.05 -1.26
C ALA A 188 12.71 -9.28 -2.12
N LYS A 189 13.78 -9.23 -2.94
CA LYS A 189 14.22 -10.37 -3.77
C LYS A 189 14.57 -11.61 -2.93
N HIS A 190 15.17 -11.43 -1.76
CA HIS A 190 15.50 -12.54 -0.86
C HIS A 190 14.24 -13.24 -0.34
N THR A 191 13.17 -12.51 0.00
CA THR A 191 11.91 -13.13 0.45
C THR A 191 11.32 -14.08 -0.60
N LEU A 192 11.53 -13.80 -1.88
CA LEU A 192 11.02 -14.60 -3.00
C LEU A 192 11.77 -15.92 -3.21
N GLN A 193 12.96 -16.11 -2.63
CA GLN A 193 13.69 -17.38 -2.73
C GLN A 193 12.92 -18.56 -2.11
N SER A 194 12.09 -18.27 -1.11
CA SER A 194 11.21 -19.24 -0.44
C SER A 194 10.04 -19.73 -1.32
N VAL A 195 9.67 -18.97 -2.34
CA VAL A 195 8.58 -19.25 -3.29
C VAL A 195 9.11 -19.47 -4.71
N ASN A 196 10.38 -19.90 -4.81
CA ASN A 196 11.05 -20.11 -6.08
C ASN A 196 10.35 -21.21 -6.90
N GLY A 197 10.19 -20.97 -8.21
CA GLY A 197 9.47 -21.86 -9.12
C GLY A 197 7.96 -21.58 -9.28
N HIS A 198 7.37 -20.67 -8.50
CA HIS A 198 6.01 -20.20 -8.77
C HIS A 198 5.99 -19.17 -9.92
N PRO A 199 5.04 -19.22 -10.89
CA PRO A 199 4.98 -18.26 -12.00
C PRO A 199 4.95 -16.78 -11.56
N MET A 200 4.34 -16.50 -10.41
CA MET A 200 4.29 -15.14 -9.84
C MET A 200 5.67 -14.56 -9.51
N THR A 201 6.65 -15.41 -9.16
CA THR A 201 7.98 -14.98 -8.72
C THR A 201 8.69 -14.19 -9.82
N THR A 202 8.54 -14.60 -11.08
CA THR A 202 9.09 -13.86 -12.23
C THR A 202 8.48 -12.46 -12.35
N HIS A 203 7.17 -12.33 -12.17
CA HIS A 203 6.49 -11.03 -12.23
C HIS A 203 6.88 -10.11 -11.08
N LEU A 204 7.00 -10.64 -9.86
CA LEU A 204 7.41 -9.87 -8.69
C LEU A 204 8.89 -9.46 -8.76
N MET A 205 9.76 -10.30 -9.31
CA MET A 205 11.16 -9.92 -9.60
C MET A 205 11.23 -8.78 -10.62
N ALA A 206 10.41 -8.84 -11.69
CA ALA A 206 10.35 -7.78 -12.69
C ALA A 206 9.88 -6.44 -12.11
N LEU A 207 8.96 -6.44 -11.15
CA LEU A 207 8.57 -5.23 -10.42
C LEU A 207 9.76 -4.60 -9.67
N CYS A 208 10.58 -5.41 -8.99
CA CYS A 208 11.78 -4.91 -8.34
C CYS A 208 12.76 -4.28 -9.32
N ASP A 209 12.89 -4.87 -10.52
CA ASP A 209 13.81 -4.36 -11.54
C ASP A 209 13.36 -2.99 -12.10
N LEU A 210 12.06 -2.74 -12.17
CA LEU A 210 11.50 -1.43 -12.57
C LEU A 210 11.93 -0.31 -11.60
N ILE A 211 11.90 -0.55 -10.29
CA ILE A 211 12.34 0.44 -9.29
C ILE A 211 13.83 0.75 -9.44
N THR A 212 14.66 -0.26 -9.74
CA THR A 212 16.12 -0.06 -9.88
C THR A 212 16.52 0.64 -11.18
N GLN A 213 15.60 0.74 -12.15
CA GLN A 213 15.82 1.35 -13.46
C GLN A 213 15.21 2.76 -13.59
N ALA A 214 14.38 3.16 -12.63
CA ALA A 214 13.79 4.49 -12.51
C ALA A 214 14.79 5.48 -11.88
#